data_AF-V9DFK5-F1
#
_entry.id   AF-V9DFK5-F1
#
_cell.length_a   1.000
_cell.length_b   1.000
_cell.length_c   1.000
_cell.angle_alpha   90.00
_cell.angle_beta   90.00
_cell.angle_gamma   90.00
#
_symmetry.space_group_name_H-M   'P 1'
#
loop_
_entity.id
_entity.type
_entity.pdbx_description
1 polymer ?
#
loop_
_entity_poly.entity_id
_entity_poly.type
_entity_poly.pdbx_seq_one_letter_code
_entity_poly.pdbx_strand_id
1 'polypeptide(L)'
;MARPAILDLEVEILASIFEFVDDQSPRSTAAVAQVCKQFNSAVEYIRYRRVTIQWHGTKCSWVDSKSRIEQDWQNPDLLRGLRHLTVCRGDLPALVDEGEDELADNVNSNEDENDPLTTMGNPFGQLKSVLRDASNLKTLVWKVGYFPPLGITKALYAYQPKTKLNLYKAERLASPVGLLAAEAGLATLPSLTTFSMTASHGTCIEDHMTFQVVLALAPNLKFASLVSLPLMRPGDPELASRWRAKPELWFPKEYANRRPNSALRHLTLDGWCLSAETLDYWSRYVNLACLESFKCSRGSVYASFFQRAPQLLTRLKHISLNLNPQERNDETAAAIEQYIATCAGLSSLSLWSWRGGVSLSTILSRHGPTLTALHLHEREDSWYSLRDTLSAEELRSIRQSCPQLKELTFDINRTSQLLRLEEYGVMMEELRKFKLDKLQIYLDCGVPWLADTGGRYDHDGKPVDDRRMPDVIDSDFAFCSGDDQFRFASPVRVRPRASENADREIVAYPPSSNKQMCSFLVSTWKTVFGSQTQGARQLTIKSGEWERLNTPVLPRLRGQRDVRVCCRAWPHQRDDKQGTCEIEIICCQGEHKRRFTSR
;
A
#
# COMPACT_ATOMS: atom_id res chain seq x y z
N MET A 1 -23.39 47.34 12.36
CA MET A 1 -22.02 46.82 12.56
C MET A 1 -21.76 45.82 11.45
N ALA A 2 -20.77 46.07 10.58
CA ALA A 2 -20.38 45.09 9.57
C ALA A 2 -19.83 43.84 10.27
N ARG A 3 -20.25 42.64 9.84
CA ARG A 3 -19.65 41.40 10.36
C ARG A 3 -18.21 41.33 9.81
N PRO A 4 -17.20 41.10 10.66
CA PRO A 4 -15.83 40.96 10.17
C PRO A 4 -15.78 39.82 9.15
N ALA A 5 -15.29 40.13 7.96
CA ALA A 5 -15.04 39.18 6.90
C ALA A 5 -13.67 38.52 7.10
N ILE A 6 -13.48 37.31 6.59
CA ILE A 6 -12.17 36.63 6.62
C ILE A 6 -11.07 37.44 5.92
N LEU A 7 -11.45 38.31 4.97
CA LEU A 7 -10.56 39.22 4.27
C LEU A 7 -10.09 40.39 5.14
N ASP A 8 -10.73 40.64 6.28
CA ASP A 8 -10.31 41.67 7.23
C ASP A 8 -9.16 41.19 8.13
N LEU A 9 -8.76 39.91 8.02
CA LEU A 9 -7.65 39.34 8.79
C LEU A 9 -6.30 39.73 8.17
N GLU A 10 -5.32 39.97 9.03
CA GLU A 10 -3.92 40.15 8.63
C GLU A 10 -3.39 38.90 7.91
N VAL A 11 -2.45 39.09 6.99
CA VAL A 11 -1.92 38.03 6.13
C VAL A 11 -1.25 36.93 6.95
N GLU A 12 -0.66 37.27 8.09
CA GLU A 12 -0.02 36.38 9.05
C GLU A 12 -1.03 35.48 9.78
N ILE A 13 -2.21 36.02 10.10
CA ILE A 13 -3.32 35.25 10.69
C ILE A 13 -3.89 34.31 9.63
N LEU A 14 -4.09 34.79 8.40
CA LEU A 14 -4.51 33.96 7.27
C LEU A 14 -3.51 32.84 6.99
N ALA A 15 -2.21 33.14 7.00
CA ALA A 15 -1.15 32.16 6.83
C ALA A 15 -1.23 31.09 7.92
N SER A 16 -1.42 31.49 9.19
CA SER A 16 -1.59 30.56 10.32
C SER A 16 -2.82 29.64 10.17
N ILE A 17 -3.93 30.18 9.66
CA ILE A 17 -5.13 29.37 9.34
C ILE A 17 -4.81 28.41 8.19
N PHE A 18 -4.14 28.89 7.15
CA PHE A 18 -3.80 28.06 5.99
C PHE A 18 -2.73 27.02 6.31
N GLU A 19 -1.87 27.23 7.30
CA GLU A 19 -0.99 26.18 7.84
C GLU A 19 -1.80 25.01 8.38
N PHE A 20 -2.87 25.30 9.12
CA PHE A 20 -3.77 24.26 9.61
C PHE A 20 -4.49 23.56 8.45
N VAL A 21 -4.97 24.32 7.46
CA VAL A 21 -5.59 23.75 6.26
C VAL A 21 -4.62 22.86 5.49
N ASP A 22 -3.37 23.28 5.31
CA ASP A 22 -2.34 22.49 4.62
C ASP A 22 -1.91 21.26 5.44
N ASP A 23 -1.93 21.36 6.77
CA ASP A 23 -1.67 20.21 7.66
C ASP A 23 -2.77 19.15 7.56
N GLN A 24 -4.05 19.56 7.47
CA GLN A 24 -5.20 18.66 7.44
C GLN A 24 -5.60 18.21 6.02
N SER A 25 -5.50 19.09 5.03
CA SER A 25 -5.92 18.89 3.64
C SER A 25 -4.98 19.60 2.65
N PRO A 26 -3.76 19.07 2.43
CA PRO A 26 -2.73 19.71 1.58
C PRO A 26 -3.19 20.03 0.15
N ARG A 27 -4.14 19.25 -0.38
CA ARG A 27 -4.66 19.45 -1.74
C ARG A 27 -5.52 20.70 -1.88
N SER A 28 -6.06 21.20 -0.77
CA SER A 28 -6.90 22.39 -0.76
C SER A 28 -6.09 23.68 -0.92
N THR A 29 -4.80 23.68 -0.57
CA THR A 29 -3.93 24.87 -0.59
C THR A 29 -3.87 25.57 -1.95
N ALA A 30 -3.82 24.79 -3.04
CA ALA A 30 -3.82 25.35 -4.40
C ALA A 30 -5.15 26.04 -4.76
N ALA A 31 -6.28 25.51 -4.29
CA ALA A 31 -7.59 26.12 -4.50
C ALA A 31 -7.75 27.39 -3.63
N VAL A 32 -7.26 27.36 -2.38
CA VAL A 32 -7.24 28.52 -1.48
C VAL A 32 -6.48 29.70 -2.10
N ALA A 33 -5.32 29.44 -2.71
CA ALA A 33 -4.52 30.49 -3.37
C ALA A 33 -5.26 31.18 -4.53
N GLN A 34 -6.21 30.49 -5.17
CA GLN A 34 -6.96 31.01 -6.32
C GLN A 34 -8.18 31.87 -5.92
N VAL A 35 -8.52 31.95 -4.63
CA VAL A 35 -9.72 32.67 -4.17
C VAL A 35 -9.59 34.18 -4.39
N CYS A 36 -8.50 34.78 -3.94
CA CYS A 36 -8.21 36.21 -4.11
C CYS A 36 -6.72 36.52 -3.89
N LYS A 37 -6.30 37.76 -4.19
CA LYS A 37 -4.89 38.19 -4.04
C LYS A 37 -4.37 38.03 -2.60
N GLN A 38 -5.15 38.43 -1.60
CA GLN A 38 -4.74 38.34 -0.18
C GLN A 38 -4.55 36.89 0.26
N PHE A 39 -5.41 35.97 -0.21
CA PHE A 39 -5.26 34.55 0.06
C PHE A 39 -4.02 33.98 -0.62
N ASN A 40 -3.75 34.38 -1.87
CA ASN A 40 -2.52 34.01 -2.56
C ASN A 40 -1.29 34.47 -1.77
N SER A 41 -1.25 35.73 -1.33
CA SER A 41 -0.16 36.25 -0.51
C SER A 41 0.02 35.46 0.78
N ALA A 42 -1.06 35.12 1.50
CA ALA A 42 -0.98 34.29 2.69
C ALA A 42 -0.49 32.86 2.41
N VAL A 43 -0.89 32.26 1.28
CA VAL A 43 -0.40 30.93 0.86
C VAL A 43 1.11 30.97 0.52
N GLU A 44 1.62 32.09 -0.01
CA GLU A 44 3.06 32.24 -0.28
C GLU A 44 3.91 32.11 0.99
N TYR A 45 3.41 32.50 2.17
CA TYR A 45 4.11 32.31 3.45
C TYR A 45 4.25 30.84 3.87
N ILE A 46 3.37 29.96 3.37
CA ILE A 46 3.36 28.53 3.74
C ILE A 46 3.80 27.63 2.58
N ARG A 47 4.23 28.20 1.45
CA ARG A 47 4.52 27.46 0.21
C ARG A 47 5.58 26.38 0.36
N TYR A 48 6.52 26.56 1.30
CA TYR A 48 7.61 25.61 1.57
C TYR A 48 7.30 24.60 2.66
N ARG A 49 6.10 24.61 3.23
CA ARG A 49 5.73 23.72 4.34
C ARG A 49 5.90 22.24 3.98
N ARG A 50 5.60 21.90 2.73
CA ARG A 50 5.69 20.54 2.18
C ARG A 50 6.47 20.56 0.87
N VAL A 51 7.60 19.88 0.87
CA VAL A 51 8.47 19.76 -0.30
C VAL A 51 8.55 18.28 -0.70
N THR A 52 8.28 17.99 -1.96
CA THR A 52 8.48 16.65 -2.55
C THR A 52 9.47 16.76 -3.69
N ILE A 53 10.54 15.98 -3.60
CA ILE A 53 11.64 16.02 -4.56
C ILE A 53 11.98 14.65 -5.09
N GLN A 54 12.59 14.65 -6.26
CA GLN A 54 13.19 13.49 -6.89
C GLN A 54 14.51 13.90 -7.56
N TRP A 55 15.43 12.96 -7.69
CA TRP A 55 16.68 13.23 -8.40
C TRP A 55 16.45 13.20 -9.90
N HIS A 56 16.97 14.19 -10.62
CA HIS A 56 16.95 14.20 -12.08
C HIS A 56 18.37 13.95 -12.60
N GLY A 57 18.57 12.85 -13.31
CA GLY A 57 19.89 12.34 -13.69
C GLY A 57 20.60 13.29 -14.66
N THR A 58 19.90 13.76 -15.69
CA THR A 58 20.46 14.70 -16.67
C THR A 58 20.80 16.08 -16.07
N LYS A 59 20.03 16.54 -15.09
CA LYS A 59 20.25 17.85 -14.45
C LYS A 59 21.24 17.78 -13.29
N CYS A 60 21.59 16.57 -12.85
CA CYS A 60 22.37 16.31 -11.63
C CYS A 60 21.86 17.15 -10.44
N SER A 61 20.54 17.22 -10.27
CA SER A 61 19.91 18.09 -9.27
C SER A 61 18.62 17.49 -8.73
N TRP A 62 18.26 17.84 -7.49
CA TRP A 62 16.92 17.61 -6.99
C TRP A 62 15.91 18.53 -7.68
N VAL A 63 14.83 17.94 -8.17
CA VAL A 63 13.73 18.65 -8.81
C VAL A 63 12.42 18.37 -8.09
N ASP A 64 11.47 19.30 -8.21
CA ASP A 64 10.10 19.13 -7.72
C ASP A 64 9.30 18.14 -8.60
N SER A 65 8.03 17.91 -8.24
CA SER A 65 7.13 17.04 -9.02
C SER A 65 6.81 17.55 -10.43
N LYS A 66 7.18 18.79 -10.78
CA LYS A 66 7.05 19.39 -12.11
C LYS A 66 8.40 19.45 -12.84
N SER A 67 9.40 18.72 -12.34
CA SER A 67 10.77 18.70 -12.87
C SER A 67 11.46 20.07 -12.89
N ARG A 68 11.01 21.01 -12.05
CA ARG A 68 11.66 22.31 -11.86
C ARG A 68 12.80 22.15 -10.86
N ILE A 69 13.94 22.76 -11.16
CA ILE A 69 15.10 22.76 -10.25
C ILE A 69 14.69 23.57 -9.02
N GLU A 70 14.89 23.00 -7.84
CA GLU A 70 14.76 23.76 -6.59
C GLU A 70 16.04 24.59 -6.45
N GLN A 71 16.02 25.81 -7.02
CA GLN A 71 17.23 26.61 -7.26
C GLN A 71 17.83 27.22 -5.99
N ASP A 72 17.22 27.05 -4.82
CA ASP A 72 17.70 27.66 -3.59
C ASP A 72 17.36 26.81 -2.35
N TRP A 73 18.03 25.67 -2.21
CA TRP A 73 17.93 24.82 -1.01
C TRP A 73 18.41 25.51 0.27
N GLN A 74 19.21 26.56 0.12
CA GLN A 74 19.73 27.40 1.19
C GLN A 74 18.86 28.64 1.41
N ASN A 75 17.70 28.71 0.76
CA ASN A 75 16.75 29.80 0.95
C ASN A 75 16.29 29.82 2.43
N PRO A 76 16.50 30.93 3.15
CA PRO A 76 16.10 31.03 4.56
C PRO A 76 14.59 30.81 4.78
N ASP A 77 13.74 31.21 3.83
CA ASP A 77 12.29 31.02 3.92
C ASP A 77 11.91 29.55 3.76
N LEU A 78 12.61 28.82 2.88
CA LEU A 78 12.43 27.38 2.74
C LEU A 78 12.84 26.67 4.03
N LEU A 79 14.06 26.93 4.53
CA LEU A 79 14.59 26.27 5.73
C LEU A 79 13.78 26.60 7.01
N ARG A 80 13.24 27.81 7.09
CA ARG A 80 12.34 28.23 8.17
C ARG A 80 10.93 27.64 8.01
N GLY A 81 10.43 27.54 6.79
CA GLY A 81 9.07 27.06 6.47
C GLY A 81 8.92 25.54 6.41
N LEU A 82 9.98 24.80 6.12
CA LEU A 82 9.94 23.36 5.86
C LEU A 82 9.49 22.56 7.08
N ARG A 83 8.42 21.76 6.92
CA ARG A 83 7.90 20.85 7.96
C ARG A 83 7.87 19.40 7.48
N HIS A 84 7.61 19.18 6.20
CA HIS A 84 7.50 17.86 5.62
C HIS A 84 8.34 17.78 4.34
N LEU A 85 9.33 16.89 4.34
CA LEU A 85 10.15 16.60 3.18
C LEU A 85 9.86 15.18 2.69
N THR A 86 9.58 15.02 1.40
CA THR A 86 9.45 13.71 0.74
C THR A 86 10.52 13.57 -0.31
N VAL A 87 11.34 12.53 -0.20
CA VAL A 87 12.40 12.20 -1.15
C VAL A 87 11.98 10.96 -1.95
N CYS A 88 11.81 11.12 -3.24
CA CYS A 88 11.47 10.07 -4.19
C CYS A 88 12.70 9.66 -5.02
N ARG A 89 12.65 8.46 -5.61
CA ARG A 89 13.77 7.87 -6.36
C ARG A 89 14.26 8.73 -7.53
N GLY A 90 13.38 9.07 -8.47
CA GLY A 90 13.80 9.69 -9.74
C GLY A 90 14.87 8.85 -10.46
N ASP A 91 15.86 9.51 -11.06
CA ASP A 91 16.98 8.85 -11.78
C ASP A 91 18.20 8.61 -10.88
N LEU A 92 18.00 8.54 -9.56
CA LEU A 92 19.09 8.43 -8.61
C LEU A 92 19.88 7.13 -8.84
N PRO A 93 21.21 7.19 -9.00
CA PRO A 93 22.01 6.00 -9.20
C PRO A 93 21.87 5.07 -7.99
N ALA A 94 21.95 3.77 -8.24
CA ALA A 94 22.13 2.81 -7.17
C ALA A 94 23.51 3.07 -6.57
N LEU A 95 23.56 3.55 -5.32
CA LEU A 95 24.80 3.60 -4.57
C LEU A 95 25.19 2.16 -4.26
N VAL A 96 26.15 1.64 -5.01
CA VAL A 96 26.89 0.44 -4.59
C VAL A 96 27.90 0.96 -3.58
N ASP A 97 27.79 0.48 -2.35
CA ASP A 97 28.70 0.84 -1.26
C ASP A 97 30.14 0.55 -1.74
N GLU A 98 30.91 1.58 -2.06
CA GLU A 98 32.29 1.45 -2.48
C GLU A 98 33.16 1.22 -1.24
N GLY A 99 33.30 -0.04 -0.83
CA GLY A 99 34.46 -0.54 -0.11
C GLY A 99 34.49 -0.37 1.41
N GLU A 100 34.74 -1.48 2.10
CA GLU A 100 35.00 -1.62 3.54
C GLU A 100 36.37 -1.04 3.99
N ASP A 101 37.07 -0.27 3.16
CA ASP A 101 38.48 0.07 3.38
C ASP A 101 38.76 1.28 4.30
N GLU A 102 37.73 1.96 4.82
CA GLU A 102 37.92 3.12 5.73
C GLU A 102 37.64 2.84 7.22
N LEU A 103 37.60 1.57 7.65
CA LEU A 103 37.40 1.20 9.06
C LEU A 103 38.68 1.11 9.90
N ALA A 104 39.83 1.59 9.41
CA ALA A 104 41.08 1.66 10.19
C ALA A 104 41.40 3.10 10.65
N ASP A 105 41.19 3.34 11.96
CA ASP A 105 41.95 4.28 12.80
C ASP A 105 42.06 5.76 12.40
N ASN A 106 40.93 6.49 12.32
CA ASN A 106 40.98 7.96 12.41
C ASN A 106 39.85 8.55 13.27
N VAL A 107 39.97 8.34 14.59
CA VAL A 107 39.03 8.88 15.61
C VAL A 107 39.30 10.37 15.93
N ASN A 108 40.23 11.06 15.25
CA ASN A 108 40.61 12.45 15.60
C ASN A 108 40.79 13.43 14.42
N SER A 109 40.33 13.13 13.20
CA SER A 109 40.30 14.13 12.12
C SER A 109 38.89 14.71 11.99
N ASN A 110 38.78 16.04 11.98
CA ASN A 110 37.53 16.80 11.75
C ASN A 110 36.67 16.15 10.63
N GLU A 111 35.65 15.37 11.01
CA GLU A 111 34.87 14.50 10.12
C GLU A 111 34.01 15.23 9.07
N ASP A 112 33.97 16.56 9.07
CA ASP A 112 33.14 17.33 8.15
C ASP A 112 33.85 17.72 6.82
N GLU A 113 35.18 17.64 6.71
CA GLU A 113 35.90 18.07 5.49
C GLU A 113 36.21 16.95 4.49
N ASN A 114 36.15 15.67 4.89
CA ASN A 114 36.44 14.51 4.03
C ASN A 114 35.21 13.62 3.76
N ASP A 115 33.98 14.10 4.01
CA ASP A 115 32.79 13.31 3.75
C ASP A 115 32.64 13.08 2.23
N PRO A 116 32.61 11.84 1.71
CA PRO A 116 32.38 11.56 0.28
C PRO A 116 31.04 12.14 -0.24
N LEU A 117 30.17 12.61 0.65
CA LEU A 117 28.98 13.38 0.35
C LEU A 117 29.20 14.86 0.01
N THR A 118 30.40 15.44 0.23
CA THR A 118 30.73 16.83 -0.13
C THR A 118 31.33 16.99 -1.52
N THR A 119 31.63 15.88 -2.23
CA THR A 119 32.12 15.90 -3.61
C THR A 119 31.10 16.58 -4.52
N MET A 120 31.56 17.55 -5.33
CA MET A 120 30.69 18.30 -6.24
C MET A 120 29.95 17.33 -7.17
N GLY A 121 28.62 17.28 -7.08
CA GLY A 121 27.77 16.33 -7.82
C GLY A 121 27.18 15.19 -6.99
N ASN A 122 27.53 15.04 -5.70
CA ASN A 122 26.87 14.06 -4.84
C ASN A 122 25.42 14.51 -4.53
N PRO A 123 24.40 13.72 -4.90
CA PRO A 123 23.01 14.09 -4.67
C PRO A 123 22.70 14.31 -3.18
N PHE A 124 23.36 13.61 -2.27
CA PHE A 124 22.97 13.62 -0.86
C PHE A 124 23.61 14.76 -0.06
N GLY A 125 24.66 15.43 -0.56
CA GLY A 125 25.28 16.57 0.13
C GLY A 125 24.31 17.73 0.34
N GLN A 126 23.51 18.06 -0.69
CA GLN A 126 22.46 19.08 -0.59
C GLN A 126 21.41 18.69 0.45
N LEU A 127 20.94 17.45 0.44
CA LEU A 127 19.99 16.96 1.43
C LEU A 127 20.55 17.00 2.85
N LYS A 128 21.82 16.63 3.05
CA LYS A 128 22.50 16.71 4.35
C LYS A 128 22.48 18.15 4.88
N SER A 129 22.77 19.14 4.03
CA SER A 129 22.72 20.57 4.40
C SER A 129 21.33 21.02 4.81
N VAL A 130 20.28 20.63 4.06
CA VAL A 130 18.89 20.95 4.38
C VAL A 130 18.48 20.35 5.72
N LEU A 131 18.88 19.10 6.00
CA LEU A 131 18.60 18.46 7.28
C LEU A 131 19.32 19.12 8.45
N ARG A 132 20.53 19.65 8.24
CA ARG A 132 21.26 20.42 9.25
C ARG A 132 20.58 21.77 9.53
N ASP A 133 20.20 22.47 8.45
CA ASP A 133 19.83 23.89 8.52
C ASP A 133 18.30 24.11 8.69
N ALA A 134 17.47 23.10 8.45
CA ALA A 134 16.03 23.18 8.66
C ALA A 134 15.69 23.31 10.15
N SER A 135 14.98 24.37 10.52
CA SER A 135 14.74 24.70 11.93
C SER A 135 13.68 23.85 12.63
N ASN A 136 12.74 23.23 11.90
CA ASN A 136 11.58 22.58 12.50
C ASN A 136 10.99 21.48 11.59
N LEU A 137 11.84 20.61 11.06
CA LEU A 137 11.38 19.47 10.28
C LEU A 137 10.56 18.54 11.20
N LYS A 138 9.33 18.23 10.77
CA LYS A 138 8.42 17.32 11.51
C LYS A 138 8.45 15.92 10.93
N THR A 139 8.61 15.78 9.61
CA THR A 139 8.55 14.48 8.94
C THR A 139 9.46 14.44 7.73
N LEU A 140 10.24 13.37 7.63
CA LEU A 140 10.95 12.97 6.43
C LEU A 140 10.33 11.67 5.90
N VAL A 141 9.88 11.69 4.65
CA VAL A 141 9.36 10.53 3.95
C VAL A 141 10.39 10.09 2.91
N TRP A 142 10.90 8.87 3.04
CA TRP A 142 11.89 8.30 2.14
C TRP A 142 11.26 7.23 1.25
N LYS A 143 11.17 7.53 -0.05
CA LYS A 143 10.56 6.72 -1.12
C LYS A 143 11.54 6.54 -2.29
N VAL A 144 12.80 6.35 -1.96
CA VAL A 144 13.87 6.16 -2.94
C VAL A 144 13.95 4.71 -3.44
N GLY A 145 13.37 3.77 -2.69
CA GLY A 145 13.44 2.34 -3.02
C GLY A 145 14.68 1.63 -2.48
N TYR A 146 15.52 2.31 -1.71
CA TYR A 146 16.65 1.74 -0.97
C TYR A 146 16.92 2.53 0.31
N PHE A 147 17.81 2.02 1.17
CA PHE A 147 18.11 2.61 2.48
C PHE A 147 18.70 4.02 2.37
N PRO A 148 18.35 4.97 3.27
CA PRO A 148 19.05 6.25 3.34
C PRO A 148 20.55 6.04 3.58
N PRO A 149 21.44 6.74 2.86
CA PRO A 149 22.87 6.66 3.11
C PRO A 149 23.23 6.99 4.57
N LEU A 150 24.33 6.45 5.07
CA LEU A 150 24.74 6.64 6.46
C LEU A 150 24.83 8.12 6.85
N GLY A 151 25.37 8.98 5.97
CA GLY A 151 25.47 10.42 6.24
C GLY A 151 24.12 11.12 6.42
N ILE A 152 23.07 10.67 5.71
CA ILE A 152 21.69 11.16 5.91
C ILE A 152 21.15 10.70 7.26
N THR A 153 21.39 9.43 7.63
CA THR A 153 20.97 8.89 8.92
C THR A 153 21.68 9.58 10.09
N LYS A 154 22.99 9.82 9.99
CA LYS A 154 23.77 10.61 10.96
C LYS A 154 23.24 12.05 11.07
N ALA A 155 22.95 12.70 9.95
CA ALA A 155 22.40 14.05 9.95
C ALA A 155 21.02 14.12 10.64
N LEU A 156 20.16 13.14 10.41
CA LEU A 156 18.88 13.04 11.12
C LEU A 156 19.06 12.87 12.63
N TYR A 157 20.00 12.04 13.04
CA TYR A 157 20.30 11.81 14.45
C TYR A 157 20.81 13.09 15.12
N ALA A 158 21.78 13.76 14.50
CA ALA A 158 22.45 14.93 15.07
C ALA A 158 21.57 16.19 15.07
N TYR A 159 20.91 16.48 13.95
CA TYR A 159 20.24 17.77 13.74
C TYR A 159 18.72 17.69 13.82
N GLN A 160 18.12 16.52 13.61
CA GLN A 160 16.67 16.35 13.52
C GLN A 160 16.09 15.23 14.42
N PRO A 161 16.48 15.12 15.71
CA PRO A 161 16.13 13.97 16.54
C PRO A 161 14.62 13.81 16.80
N LYS A 162 13.83 14.89 16.65
CA LYS A 162 12.37 14.88 16.82
C LYS A 162 11.59 14.65 15.52
N THR A 163 12.27 14.66 14.37
CA THR A 163 11.64 14.39 13.08
C THR A 163 11.11 12.95 13.07
N LYS A 164 9.99 12.71 12.39
CA LYS A 164 9.52 11.35 12.09
C LYS A 164 10.07 10.91 10.74
N LEU A 165 10.89 9.86 10.73
CA LEU A 165 11.33 9.20 9.51
C LEU A 165 10.35 8.09 9.14
N ASN A 166 9.82 8.17 7.93
CA ASN A 166 8.99 7.13 7.32
C ASN A 166 9.69 6.59 6.07
N LEU A 167 10.24 5.38 6.19
CA LEU A 167 10.93 4.68 5.12
C LEU A 167 9.99 3.67 4.46
N TYR A 168 9.83 3.77 3.13
CA TYR A 168 8.92 2.92 2.36
C TYR A 168 9.65 2.14 1.27
N LYS A 169 9.31 0.85 1.16
CA LYS A 169 9.80 -0.06 0.10
C LYS A 169 11.32 -0.02 -0.06
N ALA A 170 12.06 -0.02 1.05
CA ALA A 170 13.50 -0.17 0.99
C ALA A 170 13.85 -1.53 0.37
N GLU A 171 14.81 -1.53 -0.53
CA GLU A 171 15.46 -2.73 -1.07
C GLU A 171 16.95 -2.61 -0.79
N ARG A 172 17.60 -3.74 -0.53
CA ARG A 172 19.05 -3.79 -0.38
C ARG A 172 19.67 -3.87 -1.77
N LEU A 173 20.57 -2.93 -2.08
CA LEU A 173 21.18 -2.83 -3.42
C LEU A 173 22.32 -3.81 -3.64
N ALA A 174 22.94 -4.28 -2.55
CA ALA A 174 24.06 -5.20 -2.55
C ALA A 174 23.77 -6.37 -1.61
N SER A 175 24.41 -7.52 -1.84
CA SER A 175 24.25 -8.72 -1.00
C SER A 175 25.49 -9.07 -0.18
N PRO A 176 26.23 -8.13 0.44
CA PRO A 176 27.31 -8.53 1.33
C PRO A 176 26.71 -9.26 2.55
N VAL A 177 27.47 -10.18 3.11
CA VAL A 177 27.05 -10.90 4.31
C VAL A 177 27.25 -9.99 5.52
N GLY A 178 26.17 -9.69 6.25
CA GLY A 178 26.20 -8.86 7.45
C GLY A 178 25.38 -7.58 7.33
N LEU A 179 25.30 -6.82 8.42
CA LEU A 179 24.57 -5.56 8.48
C LEU A 179 25.43 -4.41 7.95
N LEU A 180 24.94 -3.68 6.95
CA LEU A 180 25.61 -2.51 6.40
C LEU A 180 25.61 -1.37 7.43
N ALA A 181 26.61 -0.48 7.37
CA ALA A 181 26.70 0.65 8.30
C ALA A 181 25.46 1.56 8.25
N ALA A 182 24.92 1.81 7.05
CA ALA A 182 23.68 2.56 6.87
C ALA A 182 22.46 1.85 7.49
N GLU A 183 22.38 0.52 7.40
CA GLU A 183 21.31 -0.28 8.01
C GLU A 183 21.42 -0.27 9.54
N ALA A 184 22.63 -0.39 10.08
CA ALA A 184 22.92 -0.33 11.52
C ALA A 184 22.56 1.05 12.11
N GLY A 185 22.97 2.12 11.44
CA GLY A 185 22.60 3.49 11.83
C GLY A 185 21.08 3.70 11.81
N LEU A 186 20.40 3.15 10.80
CA LEU A 186 18.94 3.26 10.70
C LEU A 186 18.23 2.48 11.82
N ALA A 187 18.71 1.26 12.12
CA ALA A 187 18.10 0.38 13.11
C ALA A 187 18.11 0.98 14.52
N THR A 188 19.04 1.88 14.83
CA THR A 188 19.15 2.54 16.14
C THR A 188 18.54 3.94 16.16
N LEU A 189 18.05 4.43 15.01
CA LEU A 189 17.60 5.80 14.84
C LEU A 189 16.30 6.09 15.62
N PRO A 190 16.29 7.02 16.60
CA PRO A 190 15.10 7.32 17.40
C PRO A 190 13.96 7.95 16.58
N SER A 191 14.26 8.58 15.45
CA SER A 191 13.27 9.20 14.57
C SER A 191 12.53 8.20 13.68
N LEU A 192 13.00 6.95 13.55
CA LEU A 192 12.35 5.96 12.70
C LEU A 192 11.00 5.52 13.27
N THR A 193 9.91 5.91 12.60
CA THR A 193 8.54 5.58 13.03
C THR A 193 7.84 4.58 12.13
N THR A 194 8.18 4.58 10.84
CA THR A 194 7.62 3.67 9.83
C THR A 194 8.76 3.06 9.04
N PHE A 195 8.76 1.74 8.91
CA PHE A 195 9.72 1.00 8.11
C PHE A 195 9.01 -0.01 7.21
N SER A 196 9.31 0.04 5.91
CA SER A 196 8.82 -0.95 4.96
C SER A 196 9.91 -1.37 4.01
N MET A 197 9.96 -2.67 3.75
CA MET A 197 11.00 -3.33 2.97
C MET A 197 10.39 -4.35 2.01
N THR A 198 11.00 -4.50 0.84
CA THR A 198 10.71 -5.59 -0.10
C THR A 198 11.92 -6.51 -0.13
N ALA A 199 11.72 -7.79 0.18
CA ALA A 199 12.78 -8.78 0.05
C ALA A 199 12.84 -9.29 -1.40
N SER A 200 14.00 -9.16 -2.02
CA SER A 200 14.22 -9.57 -3.42
C SER A 200 14.82 -10.96 -3.49
N HIS A 201 14.59 -11.69 -4.59
CA HIS A 201 15.12 -13.05 -4.77
C HIS A 201 16.64 -13.18 -4.54
N GLY A 202 17.43 -12.16 -4.90
CA GLY A 202 18.88 -12.19 -4.78
C GLY A 202 19.44 -11.84 -3.39
N THR A 203 18.66 -11.16 -2.56
CA THR A 203 19.05 -10.63 -1.23
C THR A 203 18.09 -11.10 -0.14
N CYS A 204 17.22 -12.08 -0.44
CA CYS A 204 16.06 -12.38 0.38
C CYS A 204 16.44 -12.66 1.84
N ILE A 205 17.49 -13.45 2.06
CA ILE A 205 17.94 -13.79 3.41
C ILE A 205 18.46 -12.55 4.13
N GLU A 206 19.36 -11.80 3.51
CA GLU A 206 19.91 -10.55 4.02
C GLU A 206 18.80 -9.54 4.35
N ASP A 207 17.81 -9.42 3.48
CA ASP A 207 16.68 -8.51 3.64
C ASP A 207 15.85 -8.86 4.88
N HIS A 208 15.57 -10.15 5.09
CA HIS A 208 14.87 -10.61 6.29
C HIS A 208 15.68 -10.34 7.56
N MET A 209 16.99 -10.53 7.50
CA MET A 209 17.90 -10.30 8.62
C MET A 209 17.96 -8.82 9.00
N THR A 210 18.16 -7.94 8.02
CA THR A 210 18.09 -6.48 8.22
C THR A 210 16.74 -6.07 8.79
N PHE A 211 15.63 -6.63 8.28
CA PHE A 211 14.31 -6.32 8.78
C PHE A 211 14.13 -6.71 10.27
N GLN A 212 14.63 -7.88 10.66
CA GLN A 212 14.63 -8.32 12.06
C GLN A 212 15.43 -7.38 12.97
N VAL A 213 16.63 -6.99 12.53
CA VAL A 213 17.49 -6.07 13.28
C VAL A 213 16.80 -4.73 13.49
N VAL A 214 16.24 -4.13 12.44
CA VAL A 214 15.51 -2.86 12.53
C VAL A 214 14.30 -2.98 13.46
N LEU A 215 13.50 -4.05 13.32
CA LEU A 215 12.34 -4.27 14.19
C LEU A 215 12.72 -4.32 15.66
N ALA A 216 13.80 -5.03 15.97
CA ALA A 216 14.19 -5.23 17.34
C ALA A 216 14.90 -4.01 17.93
N LEU A 217 15.67 -3.27 17.11
CA LEU A 217 16.51 -2.17 17.58
C LEU A 217 15.82 -0.80 17.60
N ALA A 218 14.90 -0.52 16.68
CA ALA A 218 14.34 0.82 16.50
C ALA A 218 13.35 1.19 17.63
N PRO A 219 13.69 2.15 18.52
CA PRO A 219 12.99 2.32 19.79
C PRO A 219 11.57 2.90 19.65
N ASN A 220 11.33 3.68 18.59
CA ASN A 220 10.05 4.37 18.36
C ASN A 220 9.30 3.85 17.13
N LEU A 221 9.68 2.68 16.61
CA LEU A 221 9.06 2.08 15.43
C LEU A 221 7.63 1.66 15.75
N LYS A 222 6.65 2.24 15.05
CA LYS A 222 5.22 1.98 15.24
C LYS A 222 4.62 1.12 14.12
N PHE A 223 5.14 1.24 12.92
CA PHE A 223 4.69 0.51 11.74
C PHE A 223 5.85 -0.19 11.06
N ALA A 224 5.68 -1.48 10.79
CA ALA A 224 6.64 -2.26 10.03
C ALA A 224 5.94 -3.13 8.97
N SER A 225 6.52 -3.20 7.78
CA SER A 225 5.98 -4.02 6.69
C SER A 225 7.07 -4.67 5.88
N LEU A 226 7.04 -5.99 5.81
CA LEU A 226 7.90 -6.79 4.94
C LEU A 226 7.08 -7.43 3.83
N VAL A 227 7.52 -7.27 2.60
CA VAL A 227 6.95 -7.93 1.42
C VAL A 227 8.01 -8.89 0.88
N SER A 228 7.84 -10.18 1.15
CA SER A 228 8.79 -11.22 0.74
C SER A 228 8.50 -11.79 -0.64
N LEU A 229 9.53 -11.87 -1.49
CA LEU A 229 9.53 -12.59 -2.77
C LEU A 229 10.92 -13.24 -2.95
N PRO A 230 11.09 -14.56 -2.73
CA PRO A 230 10.07 -15.63 -2.68
C PRO A 230 9.28 -15.71 -1.36
N LEU A 231 8.34 -16.66 -1.28
CA LEU A 231 7.64 -16.99 -0.04
C LEU A 231 8.62 -17.55 0.99
N MET A 232 8.44 -17.18 2.25
CA MET A 232 9.32 -17.58 3.35
C MET A 232 8.60 -18.45 4.37
N ARG A 233 9.36 -19.35 4.99
CA ARG A 233 8.91 -20.19 6.10
C ARG A 233 9.88 -20.06 7.28
N PRO A 234 9.39 -20.10 8.52
CA PRO A 234 10.24 -20.29 9.69
C PRO A 234 11.09 -21.55 9.50
N GLY A 235 12.37 -21.47 9.86
CA GLY A 235 13.28 -22.62 9.74
C GLY A 235 13.70 -22.95 8.32
N ASP A 236 13.50 -22.05 7.35
CA ASP A 236 14.15 -22.16 6.03
C ASP A 236 15.64 -22.50 6.23
N PRO A 237 16.14 -23.63 5.69
CA PRO A 237 17.50 -24.10 5.94
C PRO A 237 18.55 -23.06 5.58
N GLU A 238 18.30 -22.23 4.58
CA GLU A 238 19.22 -21.19 4.16
C GLU A 238 19.26 -20.05 5.17
N LEU A 239 18.09 -19.59 5.63
CA LEU A 239 17.98 -18.61 6.70
C LEU A 239 18.66 -19.10 7.99
N ALA A 240 18.39 -20.36 8.36
CA ALA A 240 18.96 -20.97 9.56
C ALA A 240 20.47 -21.21 9.45
N SER A 241 20.97 -21.61 8.28
CA SER A 241 22.39 -21.85 8.02
C SER A 241 23.19 -20.55 8.07
N ARG A 242 22.76 -19.50 7.34
CA ARG A 242 23.45 -18.20 7.34
C ARG A 242 23.39 -17.52 8.71
N TRP A 243 22.25 -17.61 9.40
CA TRP A 243 22.12 -17.13 10.79
C TRP A 243 23.12 -17.79 11.73
N ARG A 244 23.15 -19.14 11.74
CA ARG A 244 23.97 -19.90 12.71
C ARG A 244 25.45 -19.79 12.42
N ALA A 245 25.84 -19.55 11.17
CA ALA A 245 27.25 -19.48 10.80
C ALA A 245 27.98 -18.29 11.44
N LYS A 246 27.34 -17.10 11.48
CA LYS A 246 27.96 -15.85 11.97
C LYS A 246 26.92 -14.85 12.52
N PRO A 247 26.25 -15.13 13.66
CA PRO A 247 25.24 -14.23 14.22
C PRO A 247 25.77 -12.83 14.57
N GLU A 248 27.05 -12.73 14.93
CA GLU A 248 27.75 -11.47 15.27
C GLU A 248 27.83 -10.47 14.11
N LEU A 249 27.71 -10.90 12.86
CA LEU A 249 27.69 -10.01 11.69
C LEU A 249 26.35 -9.28 11.52
N TRP A 250 25.31 -9.76 12.18
CA TRP A 250 23.95 -9.26 12.03
C TRP A 250 23.45 -8.59 13.30
N PHE A 251 23.79 -9.16 14.45
CA PHE A 251 23.36 -8.68 15.75
C PHE A 251 24.58 -8.22 16.55
N PRO A 252 24.72 -6.90 16.78
CA PRO A 252 25.70 -6.38 17.71
C PRO A 252 25.57 -7.09 19.07
N LYS A 253 26.67 -7.25 19.82
CA LYS A 253 26.68 -7.96 21.11
C LYS A 253 25.65 -7.40 22.10
N GLU A 254 25.34 -6.11 21.98
CA GLU A 254 24.30 -5.39 22.74
C GLU A 254 22.90 -6.00 22.58
N TYR A 255 22.69 -6.80 21.54
CA TYR A 255 21.42 -7.48 21.25
C TYR A 255 21.11 -8.64 22.19
N ALA A 256 22.13 -9.35 22.71
CA ALA A 256 21.97 -10.66 23.33
C ALA A 256 20.99 -10.69 24.52
N ASN A 257 20.79 -9.55 25.19
CA ASN A 257 19.93 -9.43 26.38
C ASN A 257 18.70 -8.53 26.16
N ARG A 258 18.37 -8.17 24.92
CA ARG A 258 17.32 -7.19 24.65
C ARG A 258 15.93 -7.81 24.76
N ARG A 259 14.99 -7.04 25.29
CA ARG A 259 13.56 -7.41 25.30
C ARG A 259 12.93 -7.18 23.93
N PRO A 260 11.95 -8.00 23.52
CA PRO A 260 11.20 -7.77 22.29
C PRO A 260 10.60 -6.36 22.23
N ASN A 261 10.64 -5.74 21.04
CA ASN A 261 10.18 -4.38 20.84
C ASN A 261 8.68 -4.23 21.16
N SER A 262 8.35 -3.34 22.10
CA SER A 262 6.98 -3.07 22.54
C SER A 262 6.40 -1.75 22.00
N ALA A 263 7.13 -1.02 21.15
CA ALA A 263 6.65 0.21 20.50
C ALA A 263 5.82 -0.09 19.24
N LEU A 264 6.04 -1.25 18.60
CA LEU A 264 5.36 -1.64 17.37
C LEU A 264 3.85 -1.81 17.60
N ARG A 265 3.05 -1.26 16.70
CA ARG A 265 1.57 -1.34 16.72
C ARG A 265 1.01 -2.00 15.47
N HIS A 266 1.72 -1.90 14.35
CA HIS A 266 1.31 -2.47 13.07
C HIS A 266 2.44 -3.31 12.49
N LEU A 267 2.13 -4.56 12.15
CA LEU A 267 3.07 -5.48 11.51
C LEU A 267 2.43 -6.12 10.28
N THR A 268 3.10 -5.99 9.14
CA THR A 268 2.77 -6.71 7.90
C THR A 268 3.90 -7.68 7.56
N LEU A 269 3.57 -8.96 7.40
CA LEU A 269 4.48 -10.05 7.03
C LEU A 269 3.99 -10.71 5.75
N ASP A 270 3.99 -9.96 4.66
CA ASP A 270 3.40 -10.43 3.43
C ASP A 270 4.36 -11.38 2.70
N GLY A 271 3.94 -12.62 2.46
CA GLY A 271 4.79 -13.69 1.89
C GLY A 271 5.32 -14.69 2.93
N TRP A 272 5.00 -14.48 4.20
CA TRP A 272 5.22 -15.46 5.28
C TRP A 272 4.01 -16.37 5.45
N CYS A 273 4.21 -17.61 5.90
CA CYS A 273 3.10 -18.51 6.23
C CYS A 273 2.39 -18.12 7.54
N LEU A 274 1.09 -18.37 7.58
CA LEU A 274 0.28 -18.34 8.80
C LEU A 274 0.46 -19.65 9.55
N SER A 275 1.50 -19.74 10.40
CA SER A 275 1.76 -20.86 11.32
C SER A 275 2.08 -20.40 12.75
N ALA A 276 1.98 -21.30 13.73
CA ALA A 276 2.46 -21.05 15.09
C ALA A 276 3.97 -20.70 15.11
N GLU A 277 4.77 -21.40 14.32
CA GLU A 277 6.22 -21.16 14.20
C GLU A 277 6.53 -19.74 13.72
N THR A 278 5.73 -19.18 12.81
CA THR A 278 5.88 -17.79 12.36
C THR A 278 5.65 -16.83 13.52
N LEU A 279 4.60 -17.04 14.31
CA LEU A 279 4.32 -16.20 15.47
C LEU A 279 5.43 -16.31 16.52
N ASP A 280 5.86 -17.53 16.85
CA ASP A 280 6.92 -17.75 17.83
C ASP A 280 8.27 -17.18 17.35
N TYR A 281 8.56 -17.27 16.05
CA TYR A 281 9.74 -16.66 15.45
C TYR A 281 9.75 -15.14 15.62
N TRP A 282 8.68 -14.45 15.18
CA TRP A 282 8.60 -12.99 15.26
C TRP A 282 8.44 -12.47 16.69
N SER A 283 7.90 -13.29 17.61
CA SER A 283 7.79 -12.94 19.04
C SER A 283 9.13 -12.69 19.74
N ARG A 284 10.23 -13.20 19.17
CA ARG A 284 11.60 -12.97 19.66
C ARG A 284 12.06 -11.53 19.46
N TYR A 285 11.55 -10.86 18.42
CA TYR A 285 11.97 -9.51 18.01
C TYR A 285 10.94 -8.45 18.42
N VAL A 286 9.65 -8.83 18.46
CA VAL A 286 8.53 -7.93 18.72
C VAL A 286 7.63 -8.52 19.80
N ASN A 287 7.22 -7.68 20.75
CA ASN A 287 6.14 -8.05 21.68
C ASN A 287 4.79 -8.02 20.95
N LEU A 288 4.38 -9.17 20.41
CA LEU A 288 3.16 -9.32 19.60
C LEU A 288 1.88 -8.93 20.36
N ALA A 289 1.88 -8.99 21.70
CA ALA A 289 0.73 -8.59 22.50
C ALA A 289 0.47 -7.07 22.48
N CYS A 290 1.44 -6.28 22.01
CA CYS A 290 1.28 -4.83 21.82
C CYS A 290 0.72 -4.46 20.44
N LEU A 291 0.57 -5.41 19.51
CA LEU A 291 0.06 -5.14 18.17
C LEU A 291 -1.43 -4.78 18.21
N GLU A 292 -1.76 -3.73 17.47
CA GLU A 292 -3.15 -3.32 17.19
C GLU A 292 -3.57 -3.75 15.78
N SER A 293 -2.61 -4.00 14.89
CA SER A 293 -2.86 -4.41 13.51
C SER A 293 -1.88 -5.46 13.02
N PHE A 294 -2.42 -6.51 12.41
CA PHE A 294 -1.63 -7.57 11.80
C PHE A 294 -2.11 -7.88 10.37
N LYS A 295 -1.16 -7.97 9.43
CA LYS A 295 -1.44 -8.33 8.03
C LYS A 295 -0.50 -9.43 7.53
N CYS A 296 -1.05 -10.44 6.86
CA CYS A 296 -0.29 -11.51 6.22
C CYS A 296 -1.12 -12.12 5.07
N SER A 297 -0.72 -11.88 3.81
CA SER A 297 -1.62 -12.08 2.65
C SER A 297 -1.13 -13.04 1.55
N ARG A 298 0.09 -13.60 1.62
CA ARG A 298 0.65 -14.41 0.51
C ARG A 298 1.27 -15.76 0.87
N GLY A 299 1.48 -16.10 2.14
CA GLY A 299 2.04 -17.41 2.50
C GLY A 299 1.00 -18.47 2.80
N SER A 300 1.48 -19.70 3.02
CA SER A 300 0.63 -20.85 3.28
C SER A 300 -0.13 -20.75 4.61
N VAL A 301 -1.25 -21.46 4.73
CA VAL A 301 -2.16 -21.34 5.88
C VAL A 301 -2.25 -22.64 6.68
N TYR A 302 -2.05 -22.55 8.00
CA TYR A 302 -2.06 -23.71 8.90
C TYR A 302 -2.94 -23.48 10.13
N ALA A 303 -3.63 -24.52 10.59
CA ALA A 303 -4.47 -24.50 11.81
C ALA A 303 -3.72 -23.99 13.05
N SER A 304 -2.43 -24.34 13.18
CA SER A 304 -1.58 -23.98 14.33
C SER A 304 -1.46 -22.47 14.56
N PHE A 305 -1.53 -21.65 13.50
CA PHE A 305 -1.55 -20.19 13.66
C PHE A 305 -2.74 -19.73 14.48
N PHE A 306 -3.94 -20.22 14.14
CA PHE A 306 -5.19 -19.78 14.76
C PHE A 306 -5.34 -20.30 16.19
N GLN A 307 -4.71 -21.43 16.51
CA GLN A 307 -4.60 -21.94 17.87
C GLN A 307 -3.62 -21.12 18.73
N ARG A 308 -2.52 -20.63 18.13
CA ARG A 308 -1.46 -19.86 18.81
C ARG A 308 -1.77 -18.37 18.94
N ALA A 309 -2.42 -17.78 17.94
CA ALA A 309 -2.70 -16.35 17.83
C ALA A 309 -3.41 -15.75 19.07
N PRO A 310 -4.44 -16.39 19.68
CA PRO A 310 -5.09 -15.86 20.89
C PRO A 310 -4.15 -15.58 22.06
N GLN A 311 -3.03 -16.31 22.16
CA GLN A 311 -2.09 -16.17 23.26
C GLN A 311 -1.10 -15.01 23.04
N LEU A 312 -0.82 -14.68 21.77
CA LEU A 312 0.22 -13.72 21.41
C LEU A 312 -0.33 -12.40 20.87
N LEU A 313 -1.50 -12.40 20.24
CA LEU A 313 -2.09 -11.27 19.51
C LEU A 313 -3.29 -10.68 20.25
N THR A 314 -3.13 -10.43 21.55
CA THR A 314 -4.24 -10.16 22.48
C THR A 314 -4.89 -8.78 22.36
N ARG A 315 -4.25 -7.82 21.67
CA ARG A 315 -4.73 -6.43 21.54
C ARG A 315 -5.11 -6.03 20.11
N LEU A 316 -5.25 -6.99 19.20
CA LEU A 316 -5.57 -6.69 17.82
C LEU A 316 -6.94 -6.01 17.69
N LYS A 317 -6.94 -4.92 16.92
CA LYS A 317 -8.11 -4.18 16.47
C LYS A 317 -8.35 -4.34 14.98
N HIS A 318 -7.30 -4.69 14.23
CA HIS A 318 -7.31 -4.80 12.77
C HIS A 318 -6.61 -6.08 12.33
N ILE A 319 -7.30 -6.90 11.53
CA ILE A 319 -6.75 -8.13 10.96
C ILE A 319 -6.94 -8.13 9.45
N SER A 320 -5.87 -8.47 8.72
CA SER A 320 -5.92 -8.69 7.27
C SER A 320 -5.20 -9.98 6.89
N LEU A 321 -5.96 -11.01 6.55
CA LEU A 321 -5.45 -12.34 6.26
C LEU A 321 -5.86 -12.80 4.86
N ASN A 322 -5.00 -13.60 4.24
CA ASN A 322 -5.40 -14.45 3.13
C ASN A 322 -5.45 -15.89 3.62
N LEU A 323 -6.62 -16.50 3.48
CA LEU A 323 -6.94 -17.82 4.02
C LEU A 323 -6.71 -18.94 3.00
N ASN A 324 -6.26 -18.61 1.78
CA ASN A 324 -5.85 -19.51 0.69
C ASN A 324 -6.70 -20.80 0.56
N PRO A 325 -7.65 -20.86 -0.38
CA PRO A 325 -8.65 -21.91 -0.40
C PRO A 325 -8.06 -23.30 -0.72
N GLN A 326 -6.91 -23.36 -1.40
CA GLN A 326 -6.31 -24.61 -1.88
C GLN A 326 -5.61 -25.43 -0.79
N GLU A 327 -5.15 -24.78 0.28
CA GLU A 327 -4.37 -25.43 1.35
C GLU A 327 -5.20 -25.72 2.60
N ARG A 328 -6.47 -25.30 2.59
CA ARG A 328 -7.38 -25.39 3.74
C ARG A 328 -8.05 -26.75 3.77
N ASN A 329 -7.73 -27.53 4.81
CA ASN A 329 -8.49 -28.72 5.20
C ASN A 329 -9.52 -28.39 6.29
N ASP A 330 -10.38 -29.36 6.63
CA ASP A 330 -11.45 -29.18 7.64
C ASP A 330 -10.92 -28.73 9.01
N GLU A 331 -9.76 -29.25 9.43
CA GLU A 331 -9.10 -28.84 10.68
C GLU A 331 -8.72 -27.36 10.65
N THR A 332 -8.13 -26.89 9.55
CA THR A 332 -7.73 -25.49 9.37
C THR A 332 -8.95 -24.59 9.29
N ALA A 333 -10.01 -25.01 8.58
CA ALA A 333 -11.27 -24.29 8.53
C ALA A 333 -11.91 -24.15 9.92
N ALA A 334 -11.96 -25.23 10.70
CA ALA A 334 -12.48 -25.21 12.06
C ALA A 334 -11.66 -24.28 12.98
N ALA A 335 -10.34 -24.30 12.86
CA ALA A 335 -9.46 -23.43 13.63
C ALA A 335 -9.65 -21.94 13.26
N ILE A 336 -9.83 -21.62 11.97
CA ILE A 336 -10.14 -20.26 11.50
C ILE A 336 -11.47 -19.79 12.09
N GLU A 337 -12.54 -20.57 11.92
CA GLU A 337 -13.88 -20.26 12.43
C GLU A 337 -13.83 -20.01 13.95
N GLN A 338 -13.18 -20.91 14.71
CA GLN A 338 -13.05 -20.78 16.16
C GLN A 338 -12.27 -19.52 16.56
N TYR A 339 -11.17 -19.20 15.88
CA TYR A 339 -10.39 -18.01 16.17
C TYR A 339 -11.19 -16.73 15.93
N ILE A 340 -11.87 -16.61 14.78
CA ILE A 340 -12.70 -15.45 14.48
C ILE A 340 -13.87 -15.35 15.46
N ALA A 341 -14.53 -16.46 15.80
CA ALA A 341 -15.63 -16.47 16.76
C ALA A 341 -15.24 -16.01 18.18
N THR A 342 -13.97 -16.20 18.58
CA THR A 342 -13.54 -16.00 19.97
C THR A 342 -12.60 -14.81 20.18
N CYS A 343 -11.88 -14.35 19.14
CA CYS A 343 -10.98 -13.21 19.25
C CYS A 343 -11.72 -11.91 19.65
N ALA A 344 -11.00 -10.94 20.19
CA ALA A 344 -11.61 -9.67 20.63
C ALA A 344 -12.35 -8.96 19.49
N GLY A 345 -13.34 -8.11 19.84
CA GLY A 345 -14.11 -7.35 18.86
C GLY A 345 -13.20 -6.50 17.96
N LEU A 346 -13.18 -6.81 16.67
CA LEU A 346 -12.33 -6.13 15.69
C LEU A 346 -13.03 -4.87 15.17
N SER A 347 -12.25 -3.83 14.95
CA SER A 347 -12.70 -2.61 14.28
C SER A 347 -12.51 -2.65 12.77
N SER A 348 -11.56 -3.45 12.29
CA SER A 348 -11.36 -3.75 10.86
C SER A 348 -11.07 -5.24 10.67
N LEU A 349 -11.79 -5.85 9.74
CA LEU A 349 -11.56 -7.24 9.34
C LEU A 349 -11.43 -7.31 7.82
N SER A 350 -10.30 -7.83 7.34
CA SER A 350 -10.07 -8.12 5.93
C SER A 350 -9.72 -9.59 5.77
N LEU A 351 -10.56 -10.33 5.04
CA LEU A 351 -10.35 -11.74 4.79
C LEU A 351 -10.42 -12.02 3.29
N TRP A 352 -9.33 -12.59 2.79
CA TRP A 352 -9.22 -13.07 1.43
C TRP A 352 -9.43 -14.58 1.41
N SER A 353 -10.17 -15.07 0.42
CA SER A 353 -10.57 -16.47 0.26
C SER A 353 -11.27 -17.04 1.51
N TRP A 354 -12.21 -16.27 2.05
CA TRP A 354 -12.80 -16.48 3.36
C TRP A 354 -13.91 -17.52 3.36
N ARG A 355 -14.65 -17.64 2.25
CA ARG A 355 -15.68 -18.67 2.07
C ARG A 355 -15.09 -20.06 2.29
N GLY A 356 -15.83 -20.91 3.02
CA GLY A 356 -15.36 -22.23 3.44
C GLY A 356 -14.40 -22.25 4.63
N GLY A 357 -13.94 -21.11 5.14
CA GLY A 357 -13.10 -21.04 6.36
C GLY A 357 -13.75 -20.29 7.50
N VAL A 358 -14.57 -19.29 7.20
CA VAL A 358 -15.39 -18.64 8.21
C VAL A 358 -16.78 -18.31 7.67
N SER A 359 -17.82 -18.47 8.49
CA SER A 359 -19.18 -18.10 8.12
C SER A 359 -19.43 -16.60 8.28
N LEU A 360 -20.24 -16.01 7.41
CA LEU A 360 -20.62 -14.59 7.53
C LEU A 360 -21.35 -14.34 8.86
N SER A 361 -22.22 -15.24 9.28
CA SER A 361 -22.93 -15.16 10.57
C SER A 361 -21.99 -15.04 11.76
N THR A 362 -20.88 -15.78 11.77
CA THR A 362 -19.88 -15.72 12.84
C THR A 362 -19.18 -14.37 12.84
N ILE A 363 -18.80 -13.84 11.68
CA ILE A 363 -18.22 -12.49 11.57
C ILE A 363 -19.19 -11.44 12.11
N LEU A 364 -20.46 -11.48 11.67
CA LEU A 364 -21.45 -10.48 12.01
C LEU A 364 -21.85 -10.52 13.49
N SER A 365 -22.05 -11.71 14.06
CA SER A 365 -22.41 -11.87 15.47
C SER A 365 -21.28 -11.45 16.41
N ARG A 366 -20.03 -11.77 16.07
CA ARG A 366 -18.88 -11.47 16.94
C ARG A 366 -18.35 -10.05 16.78
N HIS A 367 -18.23 -9.57 15.55
CA HIS A 367 -17.52 -8.32 15.25
C HIS A 367 -18.44 -7.19 14.77
N GLY A 368 -19.65 -7.51 14.31
CA GLY A 368 -20.58 -6.53 13.74
C GLY A 368 -20.69 -5.23 14.54
N PRO A 369 -20.95 -5.27 15.87
CA PRO A 369 -21.09 -4.06 16.67
C PRO A 369 -19.89 -3.11 16.68
N THR A 370 -18.67 -3.63 16.45
CA THR A 370 -17.43 -2.86 16.50
C THR A 370 -16.83 -2.57 15.13
N LEU A 371 -17.28 -3.24 14.07
CA LEU A 371 -16.70 -3.12 12.73
C LEU A 371 -16.97 -1.74 12.13
N THR A 372 -15.88 -1.06 11.82
CA THR A 372 -15.85 0.16 10.99
C THR A 372 -15.41 -0.13 9.56
N ALA A 373 -14.68 -1.22 9.33
CA ALA A 373 -14.22 -1.65 8.02
C ALA A 373 -14.33 -3.17 7.86
N LEU A 374 -15.00 -3.62 6.79
CA LEU A 374 -15.17 -5.03 6.45
C LEU A 374 -14.76 -5.24 5.00
N HIS A 375 -13.72 -6.04 4.79
CA HIS A 375 -13.21 -6.35 3.46
C HIS A 375 -13.23 -7.85 3.22
N LEU A 376 -14.21 -8.30 2.45
CA LEU A 376 -14.37 -9.70 2.07
C LEU A 376 -14.00 -9.82 0.60
N HIS A 377 -13.09 -10.74 0.26
CA HIS A 377 -12.69 -10.95 -1.13
C HIS A 377 -12.42 -12.42 -1.39
N GLU A 378 -12.89 -12.95 -2.51
CA GLU A 378 -12.58 -14.29 -3.02
C GLU A 378 -11.57 -14.20 -4.16
N ARG A 379 -10.44 -14.90 -4.00
CA ARG A 379 -9.41 -14.95 -5.05
C ARG A 379 -9.88 -15.73 -6.27
N GLU A 380 -9.40 -15.32 -7.43
CA GLU A 380 -9.57 -16.01 -8.70
C GLU A 380 -8.45 -17.05 -8.85
N ASP A 381 -8.43 -18.03 -7.94
CA ASP A 381 -7.39 -19.07 -7.90
C ASP A 381 -7.76 -20.32 -8.73
N SER A 382 -9.04 -20.51 -9.08
CA SER A 382 -9.49 -21.60 -9.94
C SER A 382 -9.77 -21.09 -11.36
N TRP A 383 -9.27 -21.82 -12.36
CA TRP A 383 -9.52 -21.48 -13.77
C TRP A 383 -10.94 -21.83 -14.23
N TYR A 384 -11.72 -22.48 -13.36
CA TYR A 384 -12.88 -23.26 -13.75
C TYR A 384 -14.09 -23.05 -12.85
N SER A 385 -14.02 -22.15 -11.86
CA SER A 385 -15.19 -21.74 -11.08
C SER A 385 -15.30 -20.23 -11.02
N LEU A 386 -16.53 -19.74 -10.87
CA LEU A 386 -16.76 -18.34 -10.54
C LEU A 386 -16.46 -18.12 -9.06
N ARG A 387 -16.23 -16.86 -8.68
CA ARG A 387 -16.08 -16.49 -7.27
C ARG A 387 -17.41 -16.63 -6.55
N ASP A 388 -17.36 -16.99 -5.28
CA ASP A 388 -18.54 -16.86 -4.42
C ASP A 388 -18.74 -15.39 -4.05
N THR A 389 -19.90 -14.85 -4.37
CA THR A 389 -20.24 -13.43 -4.15
C THR A 389 -21.22 -13.28 -3.00
N LEU A 390 -21.42 -12.04 -2.52
CA LEU A 390 -22.45 -11.76 -1.51
C LEU A 390 -23.82 -11.60 -2.17
N SER A 391 -24.85 -12.18 -1.58
CA SER A 391 -26.24 -11.91 -1.97
C SER A 391 -26.75 -10.57 -1.41
N ALA A 392 -27.90 -10.10 -1.91
CA ALA A 392 -28.55 -8.92 -1.36
C ALA A 392 -29.01 -9.12 0.10
N GLU A 393 -29.42 -10.32 0.46
CA GLU A 393 -29.79 -10.71 1.83
C GLU A 393 -28.57 -10.69 2.77
N GLU A 394 -27.42 -11.16 2.29
CA GLU A 394 -26.17 -11.09 3.05
C GLU A 394 -25.73 -9.64 3.26
N LEU A 395 -25.81 -8.78 2.23
CA LEU A 395 -25.55 -7.34 2.38
C LEU A 395 -26.50 -6.67 3.37
N ARG A 396 -27.79 -7.04 3.35
CA ARG A 396 -28.76 -6.56 4.34
C ARG A 396 -28.35 -6.96 5.76
N SER A 397 -27.90 -8.21 5.93
CA SER A 397 -27.44 -8.74 7.21
C SER A 397 -26.20 -8.00 7.70
N ILE A 398 -25.25 -7.69 6.81
CA ILE A 398 -24.08 -6.85 7.12
C ILE A 398 -24.53 -5.47 7.59
N ARG A 399 -25.42 -4.79 6.85
CA ARG A 399 -25.90 -3.45 7.22
C ARG A 399 -26.57 -3.42 8.60
N GLN A 400 -27.37 -4.44 8.90
CA GLN A 400 -28.11 -4.54 10.16
C GLN A 400 -27.19 -4.86 11.34
N SER A 401 -26.19 -5.72 11.13
CA SER A 401 -25.30 -6.18 12.20
C SER A 401 -24.12 -5.23 12.44
N CYS A 402 -23.75 -4.41 11.45
CA CYS A 402 -22.61 -3.51 11.49
C CYS A 402 -23.03 -2.03 11.42
N PRO A 403 -23.60 -1.46 12.50
CA PRO A 403 -24.13 -0.09 12.46
C PRO A 403 -23.06 1.00 12.33
N GLN A 404 -21.79 0.69 12.64
CA GLN A 404 -20.67 1.63 12.56
C GLN A 404 -19.85 1.47 11.26
N LEU A 405 -20.30 0.61 10.34
CA LEU A 405 -19.54 0.28 9.14
C LEU A 405 -19.41 1.49 8.21
N LYS A 406 -18.16 1.82 7.91
CA LYS A 406 -17.75 2.94 7.05
C LYS A 406 -17.08 2.47 5.77
N GLU A 407 -16.41 1.33 5.79
CA GLU A 407 -15.72 0.77 4.64
C GLU A 407 -16.21 -0.65 4.35
N LEU A 408 -16.63 -0.90 3.11
CA LEU A 408 -17.06 -2.22 2.66
C LEU A 408 -16.31 -2.60 1.37
N THR A 409 -15.72 -3.80 1.36
CA THR A 409 -15.21 -4.44 0.15
C THR A 409 -15.88 -5.79 -0.04
N PHE A 410 -16.33 -6.07 -1.26
CA PHE A 410 -16.88 -7.38 -1.64
C PHE A 410 -16.77 -7.65 -3.15
N ASP A 411 -17.10 -8.88 -3.55
CA ASP A 411 -17.05 -9.34 -4.94
C ASP A 411 -18.42 -9.33 -5.61
N ILE A 412 -18.41 -9.07 -6.92
CA ILE A 412 -19.54 -9.26 -7.84
C ILE A 412 -19.03 -10.04 -9.05
N ASN A 413 -19.84 -10.96 -9.56
CA ASN A 413 -19.58 -11.63 -10.83
C ASN A 413 -20.41 -10.99 -11.93
N ARG A 414 -19.86 -10.94 -13.13
CA ARG A 414 -20.57 -10.45 -14.30
C ARG A 414 -21.67 -11.40 -14.73
N THR A 415 -22.86 -10.85 -14.88
CA THR A 415 -24.06 -11.55 -15.38
C THR A 415 -24.22 -11.43 -16.90
N SER A 416 -23.52 -10.49 -17.53
CA SER A 416 -23.49 -10.33 -18.98
C SER A 416 -22.18 -9.70 -19.45
N GLN A 417 -21.96 -9.70 -20.77
CA GLN A 417 -20.82 -9.03 -21.39
C GLN A 417 -20.89 -7.50 -21.25
N LEU A 418 -22.10 -6.95 -21.19
CA LEU A 418 -22.32 -5.52 -21.06
C LEU A 418 -22.52 -5.25 -19.58
N LEU A 419 -21.48 -4.74 -18.91
CA LEU A 419 -21.50 -4.43 -17.47
C LEU A 419 -22.55 -3.35 -17.15
N ARG A 420 -23.80 -3.77 -17.00
CA ARG A 420 -25.02 -2.96 -16.86
C ARG A 420 -25.42 -2.88 -15.39
N LEU A 421 -25.74 -1.67 -14.90
CA LEU A 421 -26.06 -1.47 -13.49
C LEU A 421 -27.39 -2.16 -13.12
N GLU A 422 -28.32 -2.21 -14.07
CA GLU A 422 -29.68 -2.74 -13.89
C GLU A 422 -29.67 -4.21 -13.46
N GLU A 423 -28.65 -4.97 -13.89
CA GLU A 423 -28.45 -6.38 -13.54
C GLU A 423 -28.14 -6.57 -12.05
N TYR A 424 -27.71 -5.51 -11.36
CA TYR A 424 -27.36 -5.50 -9.93
C TYR A 424 -28.31 -4.63 -9.10
N GLY A 425 -29.47 -4.25 -9.64
CA GLY A 425 -30.37 -3.25 -9.03
C GLY A 425 -30.70 -3.51 -7.56
N VAL A 426 -31.06 -4.75 -7.21
CA VAL A 426 -31.40 -5.14 -5.82
C VAL A 426 -30.23 -4.92 -4.86
N MET A 427 -29.01 -5.25 -5.31
CA MET A 427 -27.78 -5.07 -4.55
C MET A 427 -27.46 -3.59 -4.34
N MET A 428 -27.56 -2.80 -5.42
CA MET A 428 -27.29 -1.35 -5.39
C MET A 428 -28.28 -0.60 -4.49
N GLU A 429 -29.56 -1.00 -4.51
CA GLU A 429 -30.58 -0.46 -3.62
C GLU A 429 -30.29 -0.77 -2.14
N GLU A 430 -29.73 -1.94 -1.83
CA GLU A 430 -29.31 -2.25 -0.46
C GLU A 430 -28.06 -1.45 -0.07
N LEU A 431 -27.06 -1.35 -0.96
CA LEU A 431 -25.84 -0.56 -0.74
C LEU A 431 -26.14 0.93 -0.47
N ARG A 432 -27.12 1.52 -1.18
CA ARG A 432 -27.56 2.90 -0.96
C ARG A 432 -28.05 3.16 0.47
N LYS A 433 -28.52 2.13 1.19
CA LYS A 433 -29.00 2.25 2.57
C LYS A 433 -27.86 2.30 3.60
N PHE A 434 -26.63 1.98 3.21
CA PHE A 434 -25.49 2.09 4.11
C PHE A 434 -25.03 3.54 4.26
N LYS A 435 -24.30 3.81 5.35
CA LYS A 435 -23.61 5.08 5.60
C LYS A 435 -22.10 4.94 5.39
N LEU A 436 -21.71 4.40 4.23
CA LEU A 436 -20.31 4.16 3.91
C LEU A 436 -19.56 5.46 3.58
N ASP A 437 -18.32 5.55 4.04
CA ASP A 437 -17.34 6.51 3.54
C ASP A 437 -16.59 5.94 2.32
N LYS A 438 -16.40 4.62 2.28
CA LYS A 438 -15.72 3.92 1.18
C LYS A 438 -16.43 2.63 0.79
N LEU A 439 -16.55 2.42 -0.52
CA LEU A 439 -17.04 1.19 -1.11
C LEU A 439 -16.02 0.68 -2.14
N GLN A 440 -15.64 -0.58 -2.05
CA GLN A 440 -14.82 -1.24 -3.05
C GLN A 440 -15.51 -2.49 -3.58
N ILE A 441 -15.60 -2.60 -4.90
CA ILE A 441 -16.21 -3.75 -5.58
C ILE A 441 -15.15 -4.40 -6.45
N TYR A 442 -14.94 -5.70 -6.26
CA TYR A 442 -14.16 -6.51 -7.18
C TYR A 442 -15.08 -7.16 -8.19
N LEU A 443 -14.79 -6.96 -9.47
CA LEU A 443 -15.40 -7.65 -10.60
C LEU A 443 -14.49 -8.77 -11.05
N ASP A 444 -15.07 -9.84 -11.60
CA ASP A 444 -14.28 -10.94 -12.13
C ASP A 444 -13.48 -10.42 -13.34
N CYS A 445 -12.22 -10.83 -13.50
CA CYS A 445 -11.44 -10.44 -14.68
C CYS A 445 -11.61 -11.36 -15.88
N GLY A 446 -12.57 -12.29 -15.83
CA GLY A 446 -12.82 -13.24 -16.91
C GLY A 446 -11.73 -14.31 -17.02
N VAL A 447 -11.08 -14.69 -15.90
CA VAL A 447 -10.07 -15.77 -15.89
C VAL A 447 -10.58 -17.05 -16.56
N PRO A 448 -11.82 -17.54 -16.33
CA PRO A 448 -12.30 -18.72 -17.04
C PRO A 448 -12.40 -18.52 -18.57
N TRP A 449 -12.77 -17.32 -19.02
CA TRP A 449 -12.82 -16.98 -20.45
C TRP A 449 -11.42 -16.92 -21.06
N LEU A 450 -10.47 -16.30 -20.35
CA LEU A 450 -9.07 -16.22 -20.76
C LEU A 450 -8.40 -17.59 -20.79
N ALA A 451 -8.73 -18.48 -19.85
CA ALA A 451 -8.19 -19.83 -19.79
C ALA A 451 -8.64 -20.69 -20.98
N ASP A 452 -9.89 -20.52 -21.43
CA ASP A 452 -10.45 -21.25 -22.57
C ASP A 452 -10.01 -20.67 -23.93
N THR A 453 -9.97 -19.33 -24.05
CA THR A 453 -9.64 -18.64 -25.31
C THR A 453 -8.16 -18.32 -25.50
N GLY A 454 -7.37 -18.36 -24.42
CA GLY A 454 -5.98 -17.89 -24.34
C GLY A 454 -4.96 -18.59 -25.25
N GLY A 455 -5.36 -19.63 -25.99
CA GLY A 455 -4.56 -20.23 -27.06
C GLY A 455 -4.76 -19.64 -28.46
N ARG A 456 -5.56 -18.56 -28.62
CA ARG A 456 -5.97 -18.03 -29.95
C ARG A 456 -5.58 -16.58 -30.27
N TYR A 457 -4.91 -15.86 -29.38
CA TYR A 457 -4.53 -14.45 -29.60
C TYR A 457 -3.00 -14.30 -29.68
N ASP A 458 -2.53 -13.63 -30.73
CA ASP A 458 -1.14 -13.57 -31.21
C ASP A 458 -0.05 -13.37 -30.15
N HIS A 459 1.04 -14.12 -30.32
CA HIS A 459 2.18 -14.25 -29.40
C HIS A 459 3.30 -13.21 -29.57
N ASP A 460 3.11 -12.15 -30.36
CA ASP A 460 4.21 -11.21 -30.69
C ASP A 460 4.52 -10.17 -29.58
N GLY A 461 3.91 -10.30 -28.39
CA GLY A 461 4.22 -9.45 -27.24
C GLY A 461 5.50 -9.90 -26.53
N LYS A 462 6.53 -9.04 -26.51
CA LYS A 462 7.68 -9.22 -25.59
C LYS A 462 7.17 -9.28 -24.14
N PRO A 463 7.66 -10.21 -23.30
CA PRO A 463 7.33 -10.22 -21.89
C PRO A 463 7.73 -8.87 -21.26
N VAL A 464 6.80 -8.24 -20.56
CA VAL A 464 7.07 -7.03 -19.77
C VAL A 464 7.98 -7.45 -18.61
N ASP A 465 9.02 -6.67 -18.32
CA ASP A 465 9.89 -6.92 -17.17
C ASP A 465 9.09 -6.68 -15.88
N ASP A 466 8.65 -7.78 -15.26
CA ASP A 466 7.71 -7.86 -14.13
C ASP A 466 8.20 -7.19 -12.82
N ARG A 467 9.41 -6.62 -12.80
CA ARG A 467 10.08 -6.26 -11.54
C ARG A 467 9.78 -4.86 -11.01
N ARG A 468 9.12 -3.99 -11.77
CA ARG A 468 8.80 -2.63 -11.29
C ARG A 468 7.47 -2.13 -11.84
N MET A 469 6.53 -1.78 -10.96
CA MET A 469 5.55 -0.75 -11.32
C MET A 469 6.37 0.53 -11.61
N PRO A 470 6.37 1.05 -12.85
CA PRO A 470 7.03 2.32 -13.13
C PRO A 470 6.39 3.42 -12.29
N ASP A 471 7.19 4.41 -11.88
CA ASP A 471 6.66 5.65 -11.35
C ASP A 471 5.77 6.27 -12.43
N VAL A 472 4.47 6.38 -12.13
CA VAL A 472 3.43 6.73 -13.12
C VAL A 472 3.68 8.14 -13.65
N ILE A 473 4.12 8.25 -14.90
CA ILE A 473 4.18 9.50 -15.63
C ILE A 473 2.78 9.74 -16.23
N ASP A 474 2.21 10.94 -16.03
CA ASP A 474 0.92 11.37 -16.61
C ASP A 474 1.07 11.59 -18.15
N SER A 475 1.52 10.58 -18.90
CA SER A 475 1.64 10.60 -20.37
C SER A 475 0.51 9.84 -21.08
N ASP A 476 0.27 10.22 -22.34
CA ASP A 476 -0.95 10.04 -23.12
C ASP A 476 -1.68 8.68 -23.01
N PHE A 477 -2.81 8.69 -22.32
CA PHE A 477 -3.81 7.60 -22.27
C PHE A 477 -4.44 7.25 -23.62
N ALA A 478 -4.13 8.00 -24.70
CA ALA A 478 -4.72 7.86 -26.03
C ALA A 478 -4.43 6.50 -26.70
N PHE A 479 -3.43 5.75 -26.23
CA PHE A 479 -2.98 4.49 -26.84
C PHE A 479 -3.26 3.23 -26.00
N CYS A 480 -4.06 3.33 -24.93
CA CYS A 480 -4.41 2.12 -24.17
C CYS A 480 -5.38 1.23 -24.98
N SER A 481 -4.88 0.10 -25.49
CA SER A 481 -5.65 -0.87 -26.29
C SER A 481 -6.75 -1.61 -25.52
N GLY A 482 -6.86 -1.38 -24.20
CA GLY A 482 -7.80 -2.09 -23.33
C GLY A 482 -9.27 -1.86 -23.69
N ASP A 483 -9.58 -0.82 -24.46
CA ASP A 483 -10.96 -0.57 -24.92
C ASP A 483 -11.39 -1.40 -26.14
N ASP A 484 -10.46 -1.77 -27.03
CA ASP A 484 -10.78 -2.43 -28.29
C ASP A 484 -10.50 -3.94 -28.29
N GLN A 485 -9.60 -4.43 -27.43
CA GLN A 485 -9.13 -5.82 -27.46
C GLN A 485 -10.24 -6.86 -27.32
N PHE A 486 -11.24 -6.59 -26.46
CA PHE A 486 -12.32 -7.55 -26.16
C PHE A 486 -13.69 -7.12 -26.69
N ARG A 487 -13.75 -6.04 -27.46
CA ARG A 487 -15.01 -5.43 -27.91
C ARG A 487 -15.89 -6.39 -28.73
N PHE A 488 -15.27 -7.28 -29.49
CA PHE A 488 -15.94 -8.26 -30.36
C PHE A 488 -15.85 -9.69 -29.85
N ALA A 489 -15.32 -9.90 -28.63
CA ALA A 489 -15.22 -11.22 -28.04
C ALA A 489 -16.61 -11.72 -27.62
N SER A 490 -16.92 -12.99 -27.88
CA SER A 490 -18.17 -13.62 -27.43
C SER A 490 -17.95 -14.38 -26.11
N PRO A 491 -18.98 -14.50 -25.25
CA PRO A 491 -18.94 -15.39 -24.09
C PRO A 491 -18.67 -16.84 -24.51
N VAL A 492 -18.00 -17.60 -23.65
CA VAL A 492 -17.72 -19.03 -23.87
C VAL A 492 -18.35 -19.86 -22.75
N ARG A 493 -18.72 -21.11 -23.06
CA ARG A 493 -19.18 -22.06 -22.04
C ARG A 493 -18.00 -22.87 -21.57
N VAL A 494 -17.66 -22.73 -20.29
CA VAL A 494 -16.55 -23.45 -19.66
C VAL A 494 -17.15 -24.56 -18.80
N ARG A 495 -16.57 -25.76 -18.90
CA ARG A 495 -16.90 -26.85 -17.97
C ARG A 495 -15.95 -26.80 -16.79
N PRO A 496 -16.47 -26.75 -15.55
CA PRO A 496 -15.65 -26.88 -14.35
C PRO A 496 -14.80 -28.15 -14.40
N ARG A 497 -13.55 -28.10 -13.91
CA ARG A 497 -12.73 -29.31 -13.77
C ARG A 497 -13.26 -30.16 -12.60
N ALA A 498 -13.11 -31.48 -12.71
CA ALA A 498 -13.89 -32.54 -12.07
C ALA A 498 -13.97 -32.66 -10.52
N SER A 499 -13.86 -31.59 -9.73
CA SER A 499 -14.07 -31.64 -8.27
C SER A 499 -15.37 -30.95 -7.87
N GLU A 500 -16.46 -31.73 -7.86
CA GLU A 500 -17.74 -31.54 -7.13
C GLU A 500 -19.01 -31.18 -7.92
N ASN A 501 -18.96 -30.74 -9.18
CA ASN A 501 -20.17 -30.54 -10.00
C ASN A 501 -19.90 -30.68 -11.51
N ALA A 502 -19.67 -31.92 -11.97
CA ALA A 502 -19.29 -32.19 -13.37
C ALA A 502 -20.33 -31.78 -14.43
N ASP A 503 -21.59 -31.52 -14.03
CA ASP A 503 -22.70 -31.26 -14.96
C ASP A 503 -23.10 -29.79 -15.12
N ARG A 504 -22.49 -28.85 -14.39
CA ARG A 504 -22.85 -27.41 -14.50
C ARG A 504 -21.90 -26.67 -15.45
N GLU A 505 -22.34 -26.43 -16.68
CA GLU A 505 -21.67 -25.47 -17.57
C GLU A 505 -21.79 -24.05 -17.01
N ILE A 506 -20.66 -23.34 -16.92
CA ILE A 506 -20.63 -21.92 -16.56
C ILE A 506 -20.45 -21.08 -17.83
N VAL A 507 -21.14 -19.93 -17.89
CA VAL A 507 -20.92 -18.95 -18.96
C VAL A 507 -19.82 -18.00 -18.50
N ALA A 508 -18.68 -18.01 -19.19
CA ALA A 508 -17.56 -17.13 -18.92
C ALA A 508 -17.58 -15.94 -19.90
N TYR A 509 -17.41 -14.73 -19.36
CA TYR A 509 -17.45 -13.50 -20.13
C TYR A 509 -16.04 -12.95 -20.38
N PRO A 510 -15.78 -12.36 -21.57
CA PRO A 510 -14.50 -11.71 -21.85
C PRO A 510 -14.28 -10.52 -20.90
N PRO A 511 -13.03 -10.10 -20.61
CA PRO A 511 -12.74 -8.93 -19.80
C PRO A 511 -13.51 -7.68 -20.25
N SER A 512 -13.97 -6.87 -19.29
CA SER A 512 -14.73 -5.65 -19.59
C SER A 512 -13.81 -4.53 -20.07
N SER A 513 -14.27 -3.71 -21.02
CA SER A 513 -13.49 -2.58 -21.50
C SER A 513 -13.36 -1.47 -20.45
N ASN A 514 -12.34 -0.63 -20.58
CA ASN A 514 -12.15 0.53 -19.70
C ASN A 514 -13.37 1.45 -19.70
N LYS A 515 -13.99 1.65 -20.87
CA LYS A 515 -15.24 2.42 -21.03
C LYS A 515 -16.41 1.81 -20.28
N GLN A 516 -16.61 0.48 -20.35
CA GLN A 516 -17.65 -0.21 -19.59
C GLN A 516 -17.41 -0.09 -18.09
N MET A 517 -16.18 -0.30 -17.63
CA MET A 517 -15.76 -0.16 -16.23
C MET A 517 -16.02 1.26 -15.70
N CYS A 518 -15.65 2.29 -16.47
CA CYS A 518 -15.91 3.69 -16.09
C CYS A 518 -17.40 4.00 -16.06
N SER A 519 -18.16 3.57 -17.08
CA SER A 519 -19.61 3.79 -17.11
C SER A 519 -20.29 3.15 -15.90
N PHE A 520 -19.94 1.91 -15.58
CA PHE A 520 -20.45 1.20 -14.42
C PHE A 520 -20.06 1.87 -13.10
N LEU A 521 -18.81 2.35 -12.98
CA LEU A 521 -18.34 3.15 -11.84
C LEU A 521 -19.19 4.40 -11.64
N VAL A 522 -19.39 5.21 -12.69
CA VAL A 522 -20.16 6.46 -12.57
C VAL A 522 -21.59 6.16 -12.15
N SER A 523 -22.25 5.20 -12.80
CA SER A 523 -23.63 4.83 -12.45
C SER A 523 -23.73 4.30 -11.03
N THR A 524 -22.80 3.44 -10.59
CA THR A 524 -22.75 2.93 -9.23
C THR A 524 -22.53 4.05 -8.21
N TRP A 525 -21.59 4.97 -8.48
CA TRP A 525 -21.31 6.09 -7.58
C TRP A 525 -22.52 7.02 -7.46
N LYS A 526 -23.18 7.36 -8.57
CA LYS A 526 -24.40 8.19 -8.55
C LYS A 526 -25.53 7.50 -7.77
N THR A 527 -25.71 6.19 -7.92
CA THR A 527 -26.76 5.43 -7.23
C THR A 527 -26.50 5.30 -5.73
N VAL A 528 -25.27 5.00 -5.32
CA VAL A 528 -24.93 4.75 -3.91
C VAL A 528 -24.63 6.03 -3.14
N PHE A 529 -23.86 6.95 -3.74
CA PHE A 529 -23.35 8.16 -3.07
C PHE A 529 -23.95 9.46 -3.60
N GLY A 530 -24.66 9.46 -4.73
CA GLY A 530 -25.07 10.69 -5.40
C GLY A 530 -26.00 11.59 -4.57
N SER A 531 -26.79 11.02 -3.66
CA SER A 531 -27.65 11.77 -2.73
C SER A 531 -26.97 12.13 -1.41
N GLN A 532 -25.78 11.57 -1.12
CA GLN A 532 -25.05 11.84 0.11
C GLN A 532 -24.24 13.14 -0.04
N THR A 533 -24.33 14.04 0.93
CA THR A 533 -23.61 15.32 0.94
C THR A 533 -22.41 15.35 1.87
N GLN A 534 -22.27 14.34 2.74
CA GLN A 534 -21.22 14.25 3.74
C GLN A 534 -20.40 12.97 3.55
N GLY A 535 -19.22 12.91 4.19
CA GLY A 535 -18.32 11.76 4.12
C GLY A 535 -17.41 11.76 2.89
N ALA A 536 -16.46 10.83 2.89
CA ALA A 536 -15.46 10.72 1.83
C ALA A 536 -16.06 10.27 0.48
N ARG A 537 -17.13 9.46 0.53
CA ARG A 537 -17.92 8.99 -0.64
C ARG A 537 -17.03 8.42 -1.75
N GLN A 538 -16.06 7.60 -1.37
CA GLN A 538 -15.10 7.00 -2.29
C GLN A 538 -15.64 5.66 -2.82
N LEU A 539 -15.72 5.52 -4.14
CA LEU A 539 -15.99 4.24 -4.80
C LEU A 539 -14.74 3.75 -5.52
N THR A 540 -14.39 2.48 -5.35
CA THR A 540 -13.34 1.81 -6.13
C THR A 540 -13.91 0.56 -6.78
N ILE A 541 -13.72 0.40 -8.08
CA ILE A 541 -14.07 -0.82 -8.81
C ILE A 541 -12.80 -1.39 -9.42
N LYS A 542 -12.51 -2.65 -9.09
CA LYS A 542 -11.35 -3.38 -9.59
C LYS A 542 -11.82 -4.56 -10.42
N SER A 543 -11.28 -4.72 -11.62
CA SER A 543 -11.34 -5.98 -12.35
C SER A 543 -9.99 -6.69 -12.18
N GLY A 544 -10.03 -7.89 -11.62
CA GLY A 544 -8.87 -8.73 -11.33
C GLY A 544 -8.17 -8.37 -10.01
N GLU A 545 -7.14 -9.17 -9.68
CA GLU A 545 -6.40 -9.05 -8.41
C GLU A 545 -5.23 -8.07 -8.53
N TRP A 546 -5.45 -6.83 -8.08
CA TRP A 546 -4.46 -5.76 -8.06
C TRP A 546 -3.42 -5.90 -6.95
N GLU A 547 -3.75 -6.69 -5.93
CA GLU A 547 -2.89 -6.92 -4.78
C GLU A 547 -1.83 -7.99 -5.05
N ARG A 548 -1.97 -8.77 -6.13
CA ARG A 548 -0.89 -9.62 -6.61
C ARG A 548 0.08 -8.79 -7.42
N LEU A 549 1.37 -8.88 -7.07
CA LEU A 549 2.44 -8.35 -7.92
C LEU A 549 2.43 -9.06 -9.28
N ASN A 550 2.10 -10.36 -9.30
CA ASN A 550 1.99 -11.16 -10.51
C ASN A 550 0.52 -11.57 -10.72
N THR A 551 -0.08 -11.24 -11.87
CA THR A 551 -1.28 -11.95 -12.33
C THR A 551 -0.99 -13.46 -12.24
N PRO A 552 -1.89 -14.32 -11.72
CA PRO A 552 -1.63 -15.76 -11.69
C PRO A 552 -1.13 -16.15 -13.08
N VAL A 553 0.15 -16.51 -13.18
CA VAL A 553 0.83 -16.73 -14.45
C VAL A 553 0.15 -17.94 -15.04
N LEU A 554 -0.85 -17.72 -15.90
CA LEU A 554 -1.36 -18.74 -16.76
C LEU A 554 -0.17 -19.09 -17.67
N PRO A 555 0.39 -20.31 -17.58
CA PRO A 555 1.54 -20.68 -18.41
C PRO A 555 1.22 -20.55 -19.91
N ARG A 556 -0.08 -20.57 -20.25
CA ARG A 556 -0.64 -20.39 -21.59
C ARG A 556 -0.84 -18.93 -22.03
N LEU A 557 -0.77 -17.96 -21.12
CA LEU A 557 -0.95 -16.53 -21.44
C LEU A 557 0.37 -15.74 -21.51
N ARG A 558 1.52 -16.42 -21.66
CA ARG A 558 2.79 -15.71 -21.91
C ARG A 558 2.62 -14.84 -23.17
N GLY A 559 2.72 -13.52 -22.99
CA GLY A 559 2.57 -12.52 -24.05
C GLY A 559 1.23 -11.76 -24.06
N GLN A 560 0.23 -12.16 -23.26
CA GLN A 560 -0.99 -11.34 -23.13
C GLN A 560 -0.78 -10.14 -22.23
N ARG A 561 -1.28 -8.97 -22.66
CA ARG A 561 -1.29 -7.73 -21.88
C ARG A 561 -2.09 -7.91 -20.59
N ASP A 562 -1.67 -7.23 -19.53
CA ASP A 562 -2.41 -7.23 -18.26
C ASP A 562 -3.81 -6.63 -18.44
N VAL A 563 -4.83 -7.44 -18.16
CA VAL A 563 -6.25 -7.09 -18.27
C VAL A 563 -6.80 -6.40 -17.01
N ARG A 564 -5.98 -6.23 -15.97
CA ARG A 564 -6.42 -5.61 -14.72
C ARG A 564 -6.75 -4.13 -14.94
N VAL A 565 -7.90 -3.72 -14.42
CA VAL A 565 -8.40 -2.34 -14.45
C VAL A 565 -8.84 -1.93 -13.04
N CYS A 566 -8.43 -0.76 -12.57
CA CYS A 566 -8.86 -0.17 -11.31
C CYS A 566 -9.39 1.22 -11.60
N CYS A 567 -10.68 1.41 -11.38
CA CYS A 567 -11.32 2.72 -11.49
C CYS A 567 -11.72 3.21 -10.10
N ARG A 568 -11.52 4.51 -9.84
CA ARG A 568 -11.84 5.16 -8.58
C ARG A 568 -12.69 6.39 -8.88
N ALA A 569 -13.71 6.61 -8.06
CA ALA A 569 -14.52 7.81 -8.08
C ALA A 569 -14.60 8.42 -6.68
N TRP A 570 -14.54 9.75 -6.61
CA TRP A 570 -14.75 10.53 -5.38
C TRP A 570 -15.47 11.84 -5.72
N PRO A 571 -16.04 12.54 -4.74
CA PRO A 571 -16.74 13.80 -4.99
C PRO A 571 -15.88 14.82 -5.75
N HIS A 572 -16.49 15.60 -6.65
CA HIS A 572 -15.80 16.71 -7.29
C HIS A 572 -15.28 17.71 -6.23
N GLN A 573 -14.11 18.31 -6.45
CA GLN A 573 -13.53 19.32 -5.54
C GLN A 573 -14.37 20.59 -5.36
N ARG A 574 -15.43 20.76 -6.16
CA ARG A 574 -16.30 21.93 -6.11
C ARG A 574 -17.64 21.50 -5.58
N ASP A 575 -18.04 22.09 -4.46
CA ASP A 575 -19.28 21.73 -3.76
C ASP A 575 -20.54 22.09 -4.56
N ASP A 576 -20.43 23.01 -5.54
CA ASP A 576 -21.54 23.43 -6.39
C ASP A 576 -21.93 22.41 -7.47
N LYS A 577 -21.08 21.40 -7.72
CA LYS A 577 -21.37 20.35 -8.72
C LYS A 577 -21.87 19.06 -8.08
N GLN A 578 -23.02 19.15 -7.39
CA GLN A 578 -23.67 17.99 -6.78
C GLN A 578 -23.95 16.89 -7.83
N GLY A 579 -23.74 15.63 -7.46
CA GLY A 579 -23.92 14.49 -8.37
C GLY A 579 -22.80 14.29 -9.41
N THR A 580 -21.77 15.13 -9.41
CA THR A 580 -20.56 14.91 -10.23
C THR A 580 -19.42 14.35 -9.39
N CYS A 581 -18.62 13.48 -9.99
CA CYS A 581 -17.44 12.89 -9.37
C CYS A 581 -16.18 13.10 -10.22
N GLU A 582 -15.04 13.16 -9.53
CA GLU A 582 -13.74 12.99 -10.14
C GLU A 582 -13.44 11.50 -10.25
N ILE A 583 -12.90 11.10 -11.41
CA ILE A 583 -12.62 9.71 -11.75
C ILE A 583 -11.13 9.57 -12.04
N GLU A 584 -10.54 8.49 -11.53
CA GLU A 584 -9.21 8.01 -11.89
C GLU A 584 -9.31 6.57 -12.37
N ILE A 585 -8.80 6.31 -13.57
CA ILE A 585 -8.63 4.97 -14.09
C ILE A 585 -7.14 4.65 -14.14
N ILE A 586 -6.82 3.43 -13.71
CA ILE A 586 -5.49 2.83 -13.73
C ILE A 586 -5.63 1.47 -14.42
N CYS A 587 -4.81 1.18 -15.41
CA CYS A 587 -4.79 -0.11 -16.11
C CYS A 587 -3.36 -0.50 -16.53
N CYS A 588 -3.19 -1.70 -17.09
CA CYS A 588 -1.89 -2.22 -17.54
C CYS A 588 -0.82 -2.13 -16.45
N GLN A 589 -1.04 -2.77 -15.30
CA GLN A 589 -0.11 -2.70 -14.15
C GLN A 589 0.20 -1.29 -13.62
N GLY A 590 -0.62 -0.29 -13.96
CA GLY A 590 -0.41 1.10 -13.57
C GLY A 590 0.45 1.92 -14.52
N GLU A 591 0.86 1.36 -15.67
CA GLU A 591 1.54 2.11 -16.73
C GLU A 591 0.64 3.22 -17.31
N HIS A 592 -0.66 2.98 -17.35
CA HIS A 592 -1.63 3.94 -17.86
C HIS A 592 -2.49 4.48 -16.72
N LYS A 593 -2.59 5.80 -16.66
CA LYS A 593 -3.43 6.51 -15.71
C LYS A 593 -4.12 7.68 -16.39
N ARG A 594 -5.40 7.86 -16.09
CA ARG A 594 -6.16 9.02 -16.57
C ARG A 594 -7.11 9.52 -15.50
N ARG A 595 -7.20 10.85 -15.40
CA ARG A 595 -8.16 11.54 -14.55
C ARG A 595 -9.12 12.37 -15.39
N PHE A 596 -10.39 12.35 -15.02
CA PHE A 596 -11.42 13.16 -15.66
C PHE A 596 -12.63 13.33 -14.74
N THR A 597 -13.50 14.28 -15.07
CA THR A 597 -14.76 14.50 -14.33
C THR A 597 -15.90 13.77 -15.03
N SER A 598 -16.80 13.15 -14.24
CA SER A 598 -18.05 12.60 -14.78
C SER A 598 -18.87 13.72 -15.41
N ARG A 599 -19.21 13.57 -16.69
CA ARG A 599 -20.20 14.45 -17.33
C ARG A 599 -21.62 14.08 -16.92
#